data_AF-A0A9Q1RLA2-F1
#
_entry.id   AF-A0A9Q1RLA2-F1
#
_cell.length_a   1.000
_cell.length_b   1.000
_cell.length_c   1.000
_cell.angle_alpha   90.00
_cell.angle_beta   90.00
_cell.angle_gamma   90.00
#
_symmetry.space_group_name_H-M   'P 1'
#
loop_
_entity.id
_entity.type
_entity.pdbx_description
1 polymer ?
#
loop_
_entity_poly.entity_id
_entity_poly.type
_entity_poly.pdbx_seq_one_letter_code
_entity_poly.pdbx_strand_id
1 'polypeptide(L)'
;MRNPSSLKQEFLKKWIKGLQICSATKKKMSIIERKKAIKLSADIAMASTRKSSTYWSHALLANASKDDTNKIIIENILGNDDNSSKRLIFNKASMGISMSQKGIIRSKKIVKKSCKISRRARKISPNIIAKQLVKKKTQVLKSLVPGGEYMDDASLIKETLDYIISLRVQVDVMRHLANNASLEINDPKKS
;
A
#
# COMPACT_ATOMS: atom_id res chain seq x y z
N MET A 1 11.33 -6.65 -16.52
CA MET A 1 9.97 -6.11 -16.26
C MET A 1 8.95 -7.16 -16.69
N ARG A 2 7.91 -7.43 -15.89
CA ARG A 2 6.91 -8.47 -16.21
C ARG A 2 5.99 -7.99 -17.34
N ASN A 3 5.53 -8.89 -18.20
CA ASN A 3 4.66 -8.52 -19.31
C ASN A 3 3.33 -7.92 -18.78
N PRO A 4 2.94 -6.69 -19.17
CA PRO A 4 1.71 -6.08 -18.70
C PRO A 4 0.45 -6.90 -18.99
N SER A 5 0.41 -7.68 -20.10
CA SER A 5 -0.73 -8.55 -20.40
C SER A 5 -0.87 -9.69 -19.38
N SER A 6 0.24 -10.33 -19.02
CA SER A 6 0.25 -11.38 -17.98
C SER A 6 -0.16 -10.83 -16.61
N LEU A 7 0.21 -9.59 -16.30
CA LEU A 7 -0.16 -8.94 -15.05
C LEU A 7 -1.67 -8.66 -14.97
N LYS A 8 -2.26 -8.17 -16.07
CA LYS A 8 -3.71 -7.97 -16.17
C LYS A 8 -4.48 -9.28 -15.98
N GLN A 9 -4.03 -10.35 -16.64
CA GLN A 9 -4.67 -11.67 -16.54
C GLN A 9 -4.54 -12.26 -15.13
N GLU A 10 -3.36 -12.19 -14.51
CA GLU A 10 -3.16 -12.66 -13.13
C GLU A 10 -4.01 -11.86 -12.13
N PHE A 11 -4.05 -10.54 -12.27
CA PHE A 11 -4.88 -9.68 -11.44
C PHE A 11 -6.36 -10.07 -11.56
N LEU A 12 -6.87 -10.17 -12.79
CA LEU A 12 -8.27 -10.52 -13.05
C LEU A 12 -8.62 -11.89 -12.45
N LYS A 13 -7.77 -12.91 -12.67
CA LYS A 13 -7.99 -14.25 -12.12
C LYS A 13 -8.08 -14.23 -10.59
N LYS A 14 -7.15 -13.52 -9.93
CA LYS A 14 -7.14 -13.41 -8.46
C LYS A 14 -8.32 -12.59 -7.95
N TRP A 15 -8.70 -11.55 -8.66
CA TRP A 15 -9.80 -10.67 -8.26
C TRP A 15 -11.16 -11.34 -8.39
N ILE A 16 -11.42 -12.08 -9.48
CA ILE A 16 -12.64 -12.91 -9.62
C ILE A 16 -12.75 -13.90 -8.45
N LYS A 17 -11.65 -14.59 -8.12
CA LYS A 17 -11.60 -15.51 -6.98
C LYS A 17 -11.93 -14.80 -5.67
N GLY A 18 -11.34 -13.62 -5.43
CA GLY A 18 -11.63 -12.82 -4.24
C GLY A 18 -13.08 -12.36 -4.16
N LEU A 19 -13.67 -11.93 -5.27
CA LEU A 19 -15.07 -11.52 -5.33
C LEU A 19 -16.03 -12.69 -5.03
N GLN A 20 -15.74 -13.88 -5.58
CA GLN A 20 -16.49 -15.11 -5.30
C GLN A 20 -16.48 -15.43 -3.80
N ILE A 21 -15.31 -15.38 -3.15
CA ILE A 21 -15.19 -15.63 -1.72
C ILE A 21 -15.98 -14.59 -0.91
N CYS A 22 -15.84 -13.29 -1.22
CA CYS A 22 -16.62 -12.24 -0.56
C CYS A 22 -18.13 -12.47 -0.69
N SER A 23 -18.60 -12.89 -1.87
CA SER A 23 -20.02 -13.17 -2.10
C SER A 23 -20.52 -14.40 -1.33
N ALA A 24 -19.66 -15.40 -1.12
CA ALA A 24 -19.97 -16.63 -0.40
C ALA A 24 -19.98 -16.42 1.13
N THR A 25 -19.10 -15.56 1.67
CA THR A 25 -19.00 -15.33 3.12
C THR A 25 -20.17 -14.53 3.69
N LYS A 26 -20.74 -13.58 2.92
CA LYS A 26 -21.87 -12.76 3.38
C LYS A 26 -22.87 -12.50 2.25
N LYS A 27 -23.97 -13.26 2.25
CA LYS A 27 -25.03 -13.18 1.22
C LYS A 27 -25.80 -11.84 1.23
N LYS A 28 -25.98 -11.20 2.39
CA LYS A 28 -26.66 -9.90 2.53
C LYS A 28 -25.67 -8.85 3.02
N MET A 29 -25.17 -8.03 2.10
CA MET A 29 -24.31 -6.88 2.40
C MET A 29 -25.05 -5.56 2.15
N SER A 30 -24.87 -4.60 3.05
CA SER A 30 -25.23 -3.20 2.76
C SER A 30 -24.37 -2.65 1.62
N ILE A 31 -24.80 -1.55 0.99
CA ILE A 31 -24.05 -0.92 -0.11
C ILE A 31 -22.64 -0.50 0.34
N ILE A 32 -22.52 0.02 1.57
CA ILE A 32 -21.23 0.43 2.15
C ILE A 32 -20.31 -0.78 2.33
N GLU A 33 -20.83 -1.89 2.85
CA GLU A 33 -20.08 -3.14 3.02
C GLU A 33 -19.64 -3.72 1.68
N ARG A 34 -20.53 -3.70 0.68
CA ARG A 34 -20.22 -4.18 -0.67
C ARG A 34 -19.10 -3.38 -1.30
N LYS A 35 -19.12 -2.05 -1.18
CA LYS A 35 -18.04 -1.16 -1.65
C LYS A 35 -16.71 -1.50 -0.95
N LYS A 36 -16.72 -1.71 0.36
CA LYS A 36 -15.54 -2.10 1.13
C LYS A 36 -15.00 -3.47 0.69
N ALA A 37 -15.88 -4.46 0.52
CA ALA A 37 -15.52 -5.80 0.08
C ALA A 37 -14.91 -5.82 -1.33
N ILE A 38 -15.48 -5.05 -2.27
CA ILE A 38 -14.93 -4.90 -3.64
C ILE A 38 -13.53 -4.28 -3.58
N LYS A 39 -13.35 -3.18 -2.82
CA LYS A 39 -12.06 -2.53 -2.65
C LYS A 39 -11.03 -3.48 -2.05
N LEU A 40 -11.38 -4.12 -0.95
CA LEU A 40 -10.50 -5.04 -0.25
C LEU A 40 -10.09 -6.23 -1.14
N SER A 41 -11.05 -6.82 -1.84
CA SER A 41 -10.79 -7.92 -2.78
C SER A 41 -9.82 -7.50 -3.87
N ALA A 42 -9.96 -6.28 -4.40
CA ALA A 42 -9.03 -5.72 -5.39
C ALA A 42 -7.63 -5.49 -4.80
N ASP A 43 -7.55 -4.92 -3.59
CA ASP A 43 -6.27 -4.66 -2.90
C ASP A 43 -5.51 -5.97 -2.62
N ILE A 44 -6.22 -7.01 -2.14
CA ILE A 44 -5.65 -8.35 -1.91
C ILE A 44 -5.20 -8.96 -3.24
N ALA A 45 -6.07 -8.98 -4.26
CA ALA A 45 -5.73 -9.54 -5.57
C ALA A 45 -4.51 -8.87 -6.18
N MET A 46 -4.45 -7.53 -6.15
CA MET A 46 -3.33 -6.73 -6.64
C MET A 46 -2.04 -7.07 -5.90
N ALA A 47 -2.06 -7.09 -4.56
CA ALA A 47 -0.89 -7.46 -3.75
C ALA A 47 -0.43 -8.90 -4.03
N SER A 48 -1.36 -9.84 -4.16
CA SER A 48 -1.06 -11.24 -4.47
C SER A 48 -0.49 -11.43 -5.88
N THR A 49 -0.77 -10.58 -6.87
CA THR A 49 -0.13 -10.68 -8.21
C THR A 49 1.38 -10.49 -8.16
N ARG A 50 1.87 -9.71 -7.18
CA ARG A 50 3.30 -9.52 -6.93
C ARG A 50 3.91 -10.61 -6.06
N LYS A 51 3.17 -11.69 -5.81
CA LYS A 51 3.57 -12.81 -4.95
C LYS A 51 4.07 -12.35 -3.57
N SER A 52 3.56 -11.21 -3.08
CA SER A 52 4.03 -10.60 -1.83
C SER A 52 5.56 -10.51 -1.80
N SER A 53 6.14 -9.85 -2.80
CA SER A 53 7.60 -9.64 -2.90
C SER A 53 8.02 -8.18 -2.76
N THR A 54 7.05 -7.26 -2.81
CA THR A 54 7.25 -5.82 -2.69
C THR A 54 6.76 -5.33 -1.34
N TYR A 55 7.41 -4.33 -0.76
CA TYR A 55 7.02 -3.76 0.52
C TYR A 55 5.56 -3.27 0.50
N TRP A 56 5.11 -2.63 -0.58
CA TRP A 56 3.74 -2.17 -0.69
C TRP A 56 2.73 -3.32 -0.70
N SER A 57 3.06 -4.45 -1.34
CA SER A 57 2.17 -5.62 -1.38
C SER A 57 2.04 -6.27 -0.01
N HIS A 58 3.13 -6.37 0.75
CA HIS A 58 3.09 -6.83 2.14
C HIS A 58 2.28 -5.90 3.03
N ALA A 59 2.46 -4.59 2.92
CA ALA A 59 1.72 -3.62 3.71
C ALA A 59 0.20 -3.71 3.47
N LEU A 60 -0.23 -3.94 2.22
CA LEU A 60 -1.65 -4.16 1.91
C LEU A 60 -2.18 -5.45 2.54
N LEU A 61 -1.46 -6.56 2.41
CA LEU A 61 -1.89 -7.85 2.98
C LEU A 61 -1.89 -7.81 4.51
N ALA A 62 -0.89 -7.19 5.14
CA ALA A 62 -0.82 -7.01 6.59
C ALA A 62 -1.98 -6.14 7.11
N ASN A 63 -2.37 -5.10 6.36
CA ASN A 63 -3.52 -4.28 6.71
C ASN A 63 -4.85 -5.04 6.56
N ALA A 64 -4.98 -5.86 5.50
CA ALA A 64 -6.16 -6.70 5.27
C ALA A 64 -6.31 -7.80 6.33
N SER A 65 -5.19 -8.39 6.77
CA SER A 65 -5.15 -9.48 7.77
C SER A 65 -5.49 -9.04 9.21
N LYS A 66 -5.81 -7.76 9.45
CA LYS A 66 -6.26 -7.29 10.77
C LYS A 66 -7.66 -7.81 11.15
N ASP A 67 -8.39 -8.33 10.18
CA ASP A 67 -9.72 -8.90 10.34
C ASP A 67 -9.64 -10.39 9.97
N ASP A 68 -10.08 -11.25 10.88
CA ASP A 68 -9.97 -12.71 10.76
C ASP A 68 -10.73 -13.25 9.55
N THR A 69 -11.82 -12.59 9.13
CA THR A 69 -12.58 -13.00 7.95
C THR A 69 -11.78 -12.78 6.65
N ASN A 70 -10.98 -11.72 6.61
CA ASN A 70 -10.16 -11.37 5.47
C ASN A 70 -8.91 -12.25 5.35
N LYS A 71 -8.43 -12.80 6.47
CA LYS A 71 -7.34 -13.77 6.48
C LYS A 71 -7.67 -15.00 5.63
N ILE A 72 -8.89 -15.52 5.74
CA ILE A 72 -9.37 -16.66 4.93
C ILE A 72 -9.36 -16.32 3.44
N ILE A 73 -9.70 -15.08 3.07
CA ILE A 73 -9.65 -14.61 1.68
C ILE A 73 -8.21 -14.59 1.16
N ILE A 74 -7.28 -14.06 1.98
CA ILE A 74 -5.86 -13.95 1.63
C ILE A 74 -5.26 -15.34 1.39
N GLU A 75 -5.47 -16.29 2.30
CA GLU A 75 -4.95 -17.66 2.19
C GLU A 75 -5.47 -18.35 0.92
N ASN A 76 -6.77 -18.20 0.63
CA ASN A 76 -7.37 -18.75 -0.58
C ASN A 76 -6.85 -18.12 -1.87
N ILE A 77 -6.60 -16.81 -1.92
CA ILE A 77 -6.10 -16.11 -3.13
C ILE A 77 -4.60 -16.35 -3.34
N LEU A 78 -3.83 -16.45 -2.25
CA LEU A 78 -2.39 -16.66 -2.29
C LEU A 78 -2.03 -18.11 -2.61
N GLY A 79 -2.89 -19.06 -2.21
CA GLY A 79 -2.63 -20.50 -2.29
C GLY A 79 -1.97 -21.01 -1.01
N ASN A 80 -2.20 -22.28 -0.70
CA ASN A 80 -1.68 -22.95 0.50
C ASN A 80 -0.21 -23.38 0.31
N ASP A 81 0.64 -22.47 -0.16
CA ASP A 81 2.09 -22.69 -0.14
C ASP A 81 2.55 -22.44 1.31
N ASP A 82 2.91 -23.49 2.05
CA ASP A 82 3.25 -23.47 3.48
C ASP A 82 4.40 -22.50 3.85
N ASN A 83 5.16 -22.02 2.85
CA ASN A 83 6.20 -21.00 3.00
C ASN A 83 5.70 -19.54 2.88
N SER A 84 4.48 -19.32 2.36
CA SER A 84 3.90 -17.99 2.15
C SER A 84 3.29 -17.39 3.42
N SER A 85 2.60 -18.21 4.22
CA SER A 85 2.09 -17.82 5.55
C SER A 85 3.23 -17.46 6.52
N LYS A 86 4.40 -18.13 6.43
CA LYS A 86 5.61 -17.73 7.15
C LYS A 86 6.19 -16.40 6.66
N ARG A 87 6.02 -16.04 5.38
CA ARG A 87 6.43 -14.73 4.79
C ARG A 87 5.48 -13.58 5.10
N LEU A 88 4.20 -13.84 5.30
CA LEU A 88 3.27 -12.82 5.83
C LEU A 88 3.62 -12.44 7.28
N ILE A 89 4.30 -13.34 8.00
CA ILE A 89 4.83 -13.13 9.36
C ILE A 89 6.23 -12.49 9.34
N PHE A 90 6.91 -12.39 8.18
CA PHE A 90 8.11 -11.58 8.06
C PHE A 90 7.73 -10.09 8.26
N ASN A 91 7.86 -9.69 9.52
CA ASN A 91 8.03 -8.34 10.02
C ASN A 91 6.80 -7.51 10.43
N LYS A 92 5.94 -8.07 11.29
CA LYS A 92 5.34 -7.23 12.34
C LYS A 92 6.43 -6.64 13.26
N ALA A 93 7.55 -7.34 13.41
CA ALA A 93 8.73 -6.92 14.19
C ALA A 93 9.66 -5.93 13.47
N SER A 94 9.79 -5.91 12.13
CA SER A 94 10.59 -4.88 11.43
C SER A 94 9.78 -3.67 10.95
N MET A 95 8.45 -3.71 10.99
CA MET A 95 7.59 -2.53 10.83
C MET A 95 7.35 -1.81 12.17
N GLY A 96 7.82 -2.39 13.28
CA GLY A 96 7.71 -1.83 14.62
C GLY A 96 9.07 -1.74 15.28
N ILE A 97 9.95 -0.84 14.82
CA ILE A 97 11.10 -0.41 15.60
C ILE A 97 11.09 1.11 15.71
N SER A 98 11.11 1.56 16.97
CA SER A 98 11.24 2.93 17.49
C SER A 98 9.91 3.63 17.80
N MET A 99 9.54 3.90 19.06
CA MET A 99 10.37 4.49 20.12
C MET A 99 9.93 4.04 21.53
N SER A 100 10.93 3.70 22.35
CA SER A 100 10.89 3.85 23.81
C SER A 100 10.46 5.27 24.17
N GLN A 101 9.46 5.40 25.05
CA GLN A 101 9.14 6.69 25.64
C GLN A 101 10.34 7.14 26.47
N LYS A 102 10.95 8.23 26.01
CA LYS A 102 12.02 8.96 26.69
C LYS A 102 11.55 9.37 28.10
N GLY A 103 12.11 8.75 29.13
CA GLY A 103 12.30 9.39 30.43
C GLY A 103 13.46 10.38 30.33
N ILE A 104 13.14 11.65 30.08
CA ILE A 104 14.08 12.77 30.21
C ILE A 104 14.23 13.08 31.69
N ILE A 105 15.47 13.24 32.20
CA ILE A 105 15.91 14.38 33.02
C ILE A 105 17.45 14.31 33.09
N ARG A 106 18.13 15.27 32.45
CA ARG A 106 19.49 15.66 32.85
C ARG A 106 19.56 17.18 32.85
N SER A 107 19.42 17.74 34.04
CA SER A 107 19.54 19.15 34.36
C SER A 107 20.92 19.67 33.93
N LYS A 108 20.95 20.47 32.86
CA LYS A 108 22.13 21.28 32.50
C LYS A 108 21.84 22.74 32.82
N LYS A 109 22.51 23.20 33.87
CA LYS A 109 22.56 24.57 34.39
C LYS A 109 22.95 25.53 33.24
N ILE A 110 22.08 26.49 32.95
CA ILE A 110 22.29 27.49 31.88
C ILE A 110 23.23 28.57 32.43
N VAL A 111 24.47 28.59 31.95
CA VAL A 111 25.32 29.79 32.06
C VAL A 111 25.10 30.61 30.78
N LYS A 112 24.32 31.68 30.91
CA LYS A 112 24.19 32.73 29.89
C LYS A 112 25.55 33.43 29.75
N LYS A 113 26.28 33.17 28.67
CA LYS A 113 27.37 34.05 28.20
C LYS A 113 26.96 34.71 26.88
N SER A 114 26.66 36.00 27.03
CA SER A 114 26.53 37.09 26.04
C SER A 114 26.54 36.74 24.54
N CYS A 115 25.41 37.05 23.90
CA CYS A 115 25.25 37.17 22.46
C CYS A 115 26.06 38.37 21.92
N LYS A 116 27.20 38.10 21.27
CA LYS A 116 27.78 38.98 20.23
C LYS A 116 28.50 38.13 19.17
N ILE A 117 27.75 37.29 18.45
CA ILE A 117 28.17 36.80 17.13
C ILE A 117 27.14 37.28 16.12
N SER A 118 27.61 38.19 15.27
CA SER A 118 27.02 38.64 14.00
C SER A 118 25.88 37.74 13.49
N ARG A 119 24.65 38.25 13.55
CA ARG A 119 23.54 37.77 12.72
C ARG A 119 23.79 38.23 11.28
N ARG A 120 24.85 37.72 10.64
CA ARG A 120 24.91 37.73 9.18
C ARG A 120 23.73 36.90 8.72
N ALA A 121 22.76 37.51 8.03
CA ALA A 121 21.72 36.78 7.33
C ALA A 121 22.41 35.80 6.38
N ARG A 122 22.61 34.56 6.84
CA ARG A 122 23.20 33.50 6.03
C ARG A 122 22.20 33.23 4.92
N LYS A 123 22.47 33.78 3.74
CA LYS A 123 21.75 33.49 2.50
C LYS A 123 21.67 31.96 2.40
N ILE A 124 20.47 31.40 2.60
CA ILE A 124 20.27 29.96 2.54
C ILE A 124 20.66 29.53 1.14
N SER A 125 21.62 28.63 1.01
CA SER A 125 22.08 28.21 -0.30
C SER A 125 20.93 27.54 -1.06
N PRO A 126 20.80 27.74 -2.39
CA PRO A 126 19.78 27.07 -3.19
C PRO A 126 19.75 25.54 -2.99
N ASN A 127 20.92 24.93 -2.73
CA ASN A 127 21.05 23.51 -2.42
C ASN A 127 20.32 23.11 -1.12
N ILE A 128 20.37 23.93 -0.07
CA ILE A 128 19.63 23.66 1.18
C ILE A 128 18.12 23.71 0.92
N ILE A 129 17.65 24.69 0.15
CA ILE A 129 16.23 24.83 -0.23
C ILE A 129 15.78 23.60 -1.04
N ALA A 130 16.57 23.21 -2.05
CA ALA A 130 16.31 22.04 -2.87
C ALA A 130 16.22 20.75 -2.03
N LYS A 131 17.18 20.54 -1.12
CA LYS A 131 17.16 19.39 -0.19
C LYS A 131 15.92 19.40 0.70
N GLN A 132 15.50 20.57 1.19
CA GLN A 132 14.32 20.68 2.04
C GLN A 132 13.02 20.40 1.27
N LEU A 133 12.94 20.84 0.01
CA LEU A 133 11.83 20.53 -0.89
C LEU A 133 11.76 19.04 -1.20
N VAL A 134 12.90 18.41 -1.52
CA VAL A 134 12.99 16.96 -1.76
C VAL A 134 12.54 16.20 -0.52
N LYS A 135 13.03 16.55 0.67
CA LYS A 135 12.59 15.92 1.94
C LYS A 135 11.07 15.99 2.14
N LYS A 136 10.45 17.15 1.87
CA LYS A 136 8.99 17.30 1.97
C LYS A 136 8.27 16.41 0.96
N LYS A 137 8.72 16.38 -0.30
CA LYS A 137 8.13 15.53 -1.35
C LYS A 137 8.29 14.04 -1.03
N THR A 138 9.45 13.63 -0.56
CA THR A 138 9.71 12.26 -0.11
C THR A 138 8.76 11.88 1.02
N GLN A 139 8.54 12.76 2.01
CA GLN A 139 7.61 12.48 3.11
C GLN A 139 6.17 12.29 2.62
N VAL A 140 5.72 13.12 1.67
CA VAL A 140 4.40 12.93 1.03
C VAL A 140 4.36 11.58 0.31
N LEU A 141 5.40 11.24 -0.46
CA LEU A 141 5.43 9.98 -1.18
C LEU A 141 5.40 8.76 -0.25
N LYS A 142 6.12 8.80 0.88
CA LYS A 142 6.08 7.77 1.93
C LYS A 142 4.67 7.55 2.49
N SER A 143 3.85 8.59 2.55
CA SER A 143 2.45 8.50 3.01
C SER A 143 1.48 7.95 1.96
N LEU A 144 1.85 8.02 0.68
CA LEU A 144 1.00 7.59 -0.44
C LEU A 144 1.21 6.12 -0.80
N VAL A 145 2.44 5.64 -0.70
CA VAL A 145 2.79 4.25 -0.99
C VAL A 145 2.50 3.40 0.25
N PRO A 146 1.73 2.30 0.16
CA PRO A 146 1.51 1.41 1.30
C PRO A 146 2.85 0.96 1.91
N GLY A 147 3.05 1.18 3.21
CA GLY A 147 4.29 0.86 3.91
C GLY A 147 5.49 1.76 3.57
N GLY A 148 5.29 2.86 2.83
CA GLY A 148 6.35 3.78 2.40
C GLY A 148 7.07 4.45 3.56
N GLU A 149 6.42 4.61 4.71
CA GLU A 149 6.99 5.14 5.95
C GLU A 149 8.21 4.36 6.46
N TYR A 150 8.30 3.06 6.13
CA TYR A 150 9.39 2.17 6.53
C TYR A 150 10.48 1.99 5.46
N MET A 151 10.35 2.65 4.30
CA MET A 151 11.27 2.50 3.17
C MET A 151 12.39 3.55 3.22
N ASP A 152 13.58 3.18 2.75
CA ASP A 152 14.62 4.15 2.37
C ASP A 152 14.25 4.85 1.05
N ASP A 153 14.92 5.95 0.74
CA ASP A 153 14.57 6.80 -0.40
C ASP A 153 14.73 6.08 -1.76
N ALA A 154 15.70 5.18 -1.90
CA ALA A 154 15.92 4.45 -3.15
C ALA A 154 14.87 3.35 -3.34
N SER A 155 14.59 2.57 -2.28
CA SER A 155 13.52 1.57 -2.29
C SER A 155 12.15 2.20 -2.52
N LEU A 156 11.89 3.38 -1.92
CA LEU A 156 10.63 4.11 -2.08
C LEU A 156 10.33 4.41 -3.55
N ILE A 157 11.32 4.92 -4.32
CA ILE A 157 11.11 5.23 -5.74
C ILE A 157 10.83 3.94 -6.54
N LYS A 158 11.59 2.87 -6.30
CA LYS A 158 11.39 1.58 -6.97
C LYS A 158 10.00 0.99 -6.69
N GLU A 159 9.59 0.99 -5.43
CA GLU A 159 8.28 0.50 -4.98
C GLU A 159 7.14 1.37 -5.52
N THR A 160 7.34 2.69 -5.58
CA THR A 160 6.36 3.62 -6.17
C THR A 160 6.11 3.31 -7.63
N LEU A 161 7.17 3.09 -8.43
CA LEU A 161 7.04 2.75 -9.84
C LEU A 161 6.24 1.45 -10.04
N ASP A 162 6.56 0.43 -9.25
CA ASP A 162 5.82 -0.84 -9.32
C ASP A 162 4.35 -0.69 -8.85
N TYR A 163 4.10 0.10 -7.82
CA TYR A 163 2.76 0.38 -7.33
C TYR A 163 1.92 1.15 -8.35
N ILE A 164 2.48 2.15 -9.03
CA ILE A 164 1.80 2.87 -10.13
C ILE A 164 1.40 1.91 -11.25
N ILE A 165 2.28 1.00 -11.66
CA ILE A 165 1.97 -0.01 -12.68
C ILE A 165 0.82 -0.90 -12.21
N SER A 166 0.84 -1.32 -10.95
CA SER A 166 -0.20 -2.17 -10.37
C SER A 166 -1.55 -1.45 -10.27
N LEU A 167 -1.56 -0.18 -9.88
CA LEU A 167 -2.76 0.67 -9.88
C LEU A 167 -3.35 0.85 -11.27
N ARG A 168 -2.51 1.07 -12.29
CA ARG A 168 -2.97 1.17 -13.70
C ARG A 168 -3.64 -0.14 -14.14
N VAL A 169 -3.01 -1.28 -13.85
CA VAL A 169 -3.58 -2.60 -14.14
C VAL A 169 -4.93 -2.78 -13.45
N GLN A 170 -5.03 -2.45 -12.16
CA GLN A 170 -6.27 -2.52 -11.40
C GLN A 170 -7.37 -1.67 -12.04
N VAL A 171 -7.10 -0.38 -12.30
CA VAL A 171 -8.09 0.55 -12.88
C VAL A 171 -8.52 0.13 -14.29
N ASP A 172 -7.57 -0.31 -15.12
CA ASP A 172 -7.84 -0.77 -16.48
C ASP A 172 -8.83 -1.94 -16.47
N VAL A 173 -8.57 -2.96 -15.65
CA VAL A 173 -9.42 -4.16 -15.55
C VAL A 173 -10.79 -3.82 -14.99
N MET A 174 -10.85 -3.02 -13.92
CA MET A 174 -12.11 -2.62 -13.30
C MET A 174 -12.99 -1.82 -14.27
N ARG A 175 -12.39 -0.91 -15.04
CA ARG A 175 -13.10 -0.11 -16.05
C ARG A 175 -13.62 -0.98 -17.19
N HIS A 176 -12.81 -1.93 -17.66
CA HIS A 176 -13.24 -2.85 -18.72
C HIS A 176 -14.46 -3.66 -18.29
N LEU A 177 -14.47 -4.22 -17.07
CA LEU A 177 -15.65 -4.91 -16.52
C LEU A 177 -16.86 -3.99 -16.40
N ALA A 178 -16.69 -2.78 -15.86
CA ALA A 178 -17.79 -1.83 -15.68
C ALA A 178 -18.42 -1.43 -17.02
N ASN A 179 -17.60 -1.23 -18.06
CA ASN A 179 -18.08 -0.91 -19.41
C ASN A 179 -18.85 -2.08 -20.01
N ASN A 180 -18.33 -3.32 -19.92
CA ASN A 180 -19.02 -4.50 -20.43
C ASN A 180 -20.35 -4.74 -19.69
N ALA A 181 -20.39 -4.60 -18.37
CA ALA A 181 -21.62 -4.73 -17.59
C ALA A 181 -22.64 -3.63 -17.94
N SER A 182 -22.18 -2.41 -18.26
CA SER A 182 -23.07 -1.32 -18.69
C SER A 182 -23.65 -1.57 -20.09
N LEU A 183 -22.94 -2.28 -20.97
CA LEU A 183 -23.45 -2.68 -22.28
C LEU A 183 -24.54 -3.75 -22.17
N GLU A 184 -24.34 -4.76 -21.31
CA GLU A 184 -25.34 -5.81 -21.07
C GLU A 184 -26.67 -5.27 -20.48
N ILE A 185 -26.63 -4.20 -19.69
CA ILE A 185 -27.82 -3.55 -19.15
C ILE A 185 -28.62 -2.80 -20.23
N ASN A 186 -27.95 -2.31 -21.28
CA ASN A 186 -28.58 -1.51 -22.33
C ASN A 186 -29.07 -2.32 -23.54
N ASP A 187 -28.69 -3.61 -23.66
CA ASP A 187 -29.11 -4.51 -24.74
C ASP A 187 -29.85 -5.76 -24.20
N PRO A 188 -31.16 -5.68 -23.89
CA PRO A 188 -31.93 -6.80 -23.34
C PRO A 188 -32.27 -7.92 -24.34
N LYS A 189 -31.71 -7.93 -25.56
CA LYS A 189 -32.11 -8.85 -26.66
C LYS A 189 -31.29 -10.14 -26.79
N LYS A 190 -30.57 -10.56 -25.75
CA LYS A 190 -29.94 -11.89 -25.70
C LYS A 190 -30.21 -12.57 -24.36
N SER A 191 -31.44 -13.01 -24.16
CA SER A 191 -31.76 -14.10 -23.26
C SER A 191 -33.01 -14.83 -23.73
#